data_AF-A0A1I7S4A3-F1
#
_entry.id   AF-A0A1I7S4A3-F1
#
_cell.length_a   1.000
_cell.length_b   1.000
_cell.length_c   1.000
_cell.angle_alpha   90.00
_cell.angle_beta   90.00
_cell.angle_gamma   90.00
#
_symmetry.space_group_name_H-M   'P 1'
#
loop_
_entity.id
_entity.type
_entity.pdbx_description
1 polymer ?
#
loop_
_entity_poly.entity_id
_entity_poly.type
_entity_poly.pdbx_seq_one_letter_code
_entity_poly.pdbx_strand_id
1 'polypeptide(L)'
;MSLNSICVSLRAFGYTDELNVDVIENAVKSDVISFSRLIGWLAGELHVLLNTEDVVEEIEDLKDVDNFYSYLSAFLSELGCPISALTVTSIHQRFQSEEVKLSVLQYLLSQVKPARLIALRKLRRQVIEERTKPNEPLKEMAKTLVSMNVQPNQVSDENACLNILKSELTKSFNSLVRRPNPIFNGKFNDKQWSQLNNFAQMLTKDYKIRLEMLLKRLDVTVESFLWSDKAHQHERQVMKIFLPGRQSLAGWKPIGIDQLLGANEDLLVIEKASSVRQRAGTKSKISEFKLEKIPADRGGRTDNIIPPAQETSKSQYQNKDRRGPPKGGKFHKQHEQGLENQVKKEYQTNERGKSYGKKTFYKSNN
;
A
#
# COMPACT_ATOMS: atom_id res chain seq x y z
N MET A 1 -23.33 -27.22 10.93
CA MET A 1 -22.85 -25.89 11.37
C MET A 1 -23.71 -25.43 12.56
N SER A 2 -23.19 -24.67 13.54
CA SER A 2 -24.05 -24.13 14.61
C SER A 2 -24.92 -22.97 14.08
N LEU A 3 -26.11 -22.75 14.62
CA LEU A 3 -27.00 -21.62 14.23
C LEU A 3 -26.29 -20.26 14.34
N ASN A 4 -25.42 -20.10 15.35
CA ASN A 4 -24.55 -18.95 15.50
C ASN A 4 -23.64 -18.71 14.28
N SER A 5 -23.09 -19.77 13.69
CA SER A 5 -22.25 -19.66 12.49
C SER A 5 -23.04 -19.21 11.27
N ILE A 6 -24.32 -19.60 11.18
CA ILE A 6 -25.25 -19.19 10.11
C ILE A 6 -25.55 -17.69 10.25
N CYS A 7 -25.91 -17.23 11.46
CA CYS A 7 -26.12 -15.81 11.76
C CYS A 7 -24.91 -14.94 11.40
N VAL A 8 -23.71 -15.35 11.81
CA VAL A 8 -22.47 -14.61 11.51
C VAL A 8 -22.22 -14.56 10.00
N SER A 9 -22.49 -15.65 9.28
CA SER A 9 -22.30 -15.71 7.83
C SER A 9 -23.28 -14.79 7.09
N LEU A 10 -24.56 -14.81 7.46
CA LEU A 10 -25.59 -13.93 6.86
C LEU A 10 -25.27 -12.44 7.08
N ARG A 11 -24.86 -12.06 8.30
CA ARG A 11 -24.40 -10.68 8.59
C ARG A 11 -23.16 -10.31 7.78
N ALA A 12 -22.20 -11.23 7.65
CA ALA A 12 -21.01 -11.00 6.83
C ALA A 12 -21.32 -10.86 5.33
N PHE A 13 -22.41 -11.47 4.85
CA PHE A 13 -22.87 -11.32 3.47
C PHE A 13 -23.72 -10.10 3.21
N GLY A 14 -24.14 -9.37 4.25
CA GLY A 14 -24.85 -8.11 4.14
C GLY A 14 -26.38 -8.21 4.27
N TYR A 15 -26.89 -9.27 4.89
CA TYR A 15 -28.32 -9.38 5.17
C TYR A 15 -28.78 -8.25 6.11
N THR A 16 -29.83 -7.54 5.73
CA THR A 16 -30.20 -6.23 6.32
C THR A 16 -31.19 -6.31 7.47
N ASP A 17 -31.98 -7.39 7.59
CA ASP A 17 -33.00 -7.46 8.66
C ASP A 17 -32.39 -7.88 10.01
N GLU A 18 -33.13 -7.63 11.08
CA GLU A 18 -32.75 -7.96 12.46
C GLU A 18 -32.64 -9.49 12.67
N LEU A 19 -31.47 -10.04 12.37
CA LEU A 19 -31.16 -11.46 12.53
C LEU A 19 -30.74 -11.78 13.97
N ASN A 20 -31.52 -12.61 14.66
CA ASN A 20 -31.13 -13.30 15.88
C ASN A 20 -31.18 -14.83 15.69
N VAL A 21 -30.47 -15.57 16.55
CA VAL A 21 -30.47 -17.05 16.52
C VAL A 21 -31.89 -17.59 16.64
N ASP A 22 -32.69 -16.99 17.51
CA ASP A 22 -34.09 -17.36 17.75
C ASP A 22 -34.97 -17.16 16.51
N VAL A 23 -34.65 -16.15 15.67
CA VAL A 23 -35.39 -15.89 14.42
C VAL A 23 -35.12 -16.99 13.39
N ILE A 24 -33.87 -17.43 13.27
CA ILE A 24 -33.51 -18.56 12.38
C ILE A 24 -34.10 -19.86 12.92
N GLU A 25 -34.05 -20.08 14.22
CA GLU A 25 -34.63 -21.27 14.85
C GLU A 25 -36.15 -21.33 14.63
N ASN A 26 -36.86 -20.21 14.80
CA ASN A 26 -38.29 -20.11 14.54
C ASN A 26 -38.65 -20.29 13.06
N ALA A 27 -37.85 -19.73 12.13
CA ALA A 27 -38.05 -19.88 10.69
C ALA A 27 -37.94 -21.36 10.26
N VAL A 28 -36.99 -22.09 10.82
CA VAL A 28 -36.79 -23.50 10.48
C VAL A 28 -37.89 -24.37 11.10
N LYS A 29 -38.31 -24.08 12.35
CA LYS A 29 -39.28 -24.89 13.10
C LYS A 29 -40.74 -24.66 12.73
N SER A 30 -41.17 -23.42 12.56
CA SER A 30 -42.62 -23.11 12.56
C SER A 30 -43.04 -22.09 11.50
N ASP A 31 -42.14 -21.18 11.11
CA ASP A 31 -42.49 -20.07 10.21
C ASP A 31 -41.91 -20.24 8.80
N VAL A 32 -42.75 -20.77 7.89
CA VAL A 32 -42.41 -20.98 6.48
C VAL A 32 -42.19 -19.66 5.74
N ILE A 33 -42.86 -18.57 6.16
CA ILE A 33 -42.72 -17.25 5.52
C ILE A 33 -41.32 -16.70 5.80
N SER A 34 -40.90 -16.68 7.07
CA SER A 34 -39.54 -16.29 7.45
C SER A 34 -38.47 -17.17 6.80
N PHE A 35 -38.74 -18.48 6.63
CA PHE A 35 -37.84 -19.36 5.89
C PHE A 35 -37.76 -19.00 4.41
N SER A 36 -38.90 -18.71 3.76
CA SER A 36 -38.96 -18.33 2.35
C SER A 36 -38.21 -17.02 2.08
N ARG A 37 -38.27 -16.05 2.99
CA ARG A 37 -37.53 -14.78 2.90
C ARG A 37 -36.02 -14.98 2.93
N LEU A 38 -35.52 -15.80 3.87
CA LEU A 38 -34.09 -16.10 3.98
C LEU A 38 -33.56 -16.82 2.74
N ILE A 39 -34.33 -17.80 2.24
CA ILE A 39 -33.99 -18.55 1.05
C ILE A 39 -34.07 -17.67 -0.20
N GLY A 40 -35.14 -16.88 -0.35
CA GLY A 40 -35.34 -15.98 -1.48
C GLY A 40 -34.24 -14.93 -1.59
N TRP A 41 -33.76 -14.40 -0.46
CA TRP A 41 -32.62 -13.49 -0.46
C TRP A 41 -31.32 -14.16 -0.95
N LEU A 42 -31.00 -15.36 -0.43
CA LEU A 42 -29.82 -16.11 -0.84
C LEU A 42 -29.90 -16.58 -2.29
N ALA A 43 -31.07 -17.08 -2.70
CA ALA A 43 -31.33 -17.57 -4.04
C ALA A 43 -31.31 -16.43 -5.06
N GLY A 44 -31.90 -15.27 -4.73
CA GLY A 44 -31.85 -14.08 -5.57
C GLY A 44 -30.42 -13.60 -5.81
N GLU A 45 -29.57 -13.60 -4.78
CA GLU A 45 -28.16 -13.26 -4.96
C GLU A 45 -27.44 -14.28 -5.86
N LEU A 46 -27.65 -15.57 -5.64
CA LEU A 46 -27.06 -16.64 -6.43
C LEU A 46 -27.53 -16.62 -7.89
N HIS A 47 -28.82 -16.33 -8.12
CA HIS A 47 -29.41 -16.17 -9.43
C HIS A 47 -28.69 -15.05 -10.22
N VAL A 48 -28.50 -13.88 -9.61
CA VAL A 48 -27.78 -12.77 -10.24
C VAL A 48 -26.31 -13.11 -10.51
N LEU A 49 -25.65 -13.83 -9.61
CA LEU A 49 -24.22 -14.14 -9.73
C LEU A 49 -23.92 -15.27 -10.73
N LEU A 50 -24.80 -16.27 -10.82
CA LEU A 50 -24.61 -17.47 -11.62
C LEU A 50 -25.44 -17.48 -12.91
N ASN A 51 -26.45 -16.61 -13.01
CA ASN A 51 -27.42 -16.53 -14.11
C ASN A 51 -28.20 -17.85 -14.25
N THR A 52 -28.84 -18.29 -13.16
CA THR A 52 -29.68 -19.49 -13.14
C THR A 52 -30.99 -19.24 -13.87
N GLU A 53 -31.63 -20.30 -14.38
CA GLU A 53 -32.94 -20.22 -15.05
C GLU A 53 -34.07 -20.11 -14.02
N ASP A 54 -33.96 -20.82 -12.90
CA ASP A 54 -34.97 -20.80 -11.84
C ASP A 54 -34.75 -19.63 -10.85
N VAL A 55 -35.86 -19.01 -10.46
CA VAL A 55 -35.91 -17.93 -9.45
C VAL A 55 -36.78 -18.38 -8.29
N VAL A 56 -36.26 -18.25 -7.07
CA VAL A 56 -37.00 -18.53 -5.83
C VAL A 56 -37.31 -17.21 -5.15
N GLU A 57 -38.60 -16.88 -5.08
CA GLU A 57 -39.10 -15.64 -4.44
C GLU A 57 -39.62 -15.91 -3.02
N GLU A 58 -39.73 -14.83 -2.23
CA GLU A 58 -40.39 -14.85 -0.92
C GLU A 58 -41.90 -15.06 -1.08
N ILE A 59 -42.51 -15.75 -0.11
CA ILE A 59 -43.96 -15.98 -0.09
C ILE A 59 -44.62 -15.10 0.97
N GLU A 60 -45.79 -14.52 0.65
CA GLU A 60 -46.63 -13.79 1.60
C GLU A 60 -47.84 -14.61 2.12
N ASP A 61 -48.40 -15.54 1.34
CA ASP A 61 -49.56 -16.39 1.72
C ASP A 61 -49.19 -17.88 1.78
N LEU A 62 -49.70 -18.60 2.78
CA LEU A 62 -49.45 -20.03 3.01
C LEU A 62 -49.97 -20.93 1.87
N LYS A 63 -50.78 -20.40 0.95
CA LYS A 63 -51.26 -21.12 -0.23
C LYS A 63 -50.16 -21.37 -1.28
N ASP A 64 -49.12 -20.54 -1.31
CA ASP A 64 -48.06 -20.63 -2.31
C ASP A 64 -46.86 -21.50 -1.86
N VAL A 65 -46.98 -22.15 -0.71
CA VAL A 65 -45.93 -22.97 -0.10
C VAL A 65 -45.50 -24.13 -1.01
N ASP A 66 -46.47 -24.81 -1.66
CA ASP A 66 -46.16 -25.91 -2.57
C ASP A 66 -45.43 -25.42 -3.83
N ASN A 67 -45.79 -24.24 -4.33
CA ASN A 67 -45.11 -23.61 -5.48
C ASN A 67 -43.66 -23.25 -5.11
N PHE A 68 -43.45 -22.63 -3.96
CA PHE A 68 -42.11 -22.30 -3.47
C PHE A 68 -41.21 -23.52 -3.31
N TYR A 69 -41.71 -24.62 -2.74
CA TYR A 69 -40.91 -25.84 -2.61
C TYR A 69 -40.59 -26.48 -3.97
N SER A 70 -41.48 -26.33 -4.96
CA SER A 70 -41.22 -26.74 -6.34
C SER A 70 -40.08 -25.91 -6.95
N TYR A 71 -40.16 -24.58 -6.89
CA TYR A 71 -39.11 -23.68 -7.39
C TYR A 71 -37.78 -23.88 -6.66
N LEU A 72 -37.81 -24.02 -5.34
CA LEU A 72 -36.62 -24.28 -4.54
C LEU A 72 -35.97 -25.62 -4.93
N SER A 73 -36.77 -26.65 -5.20
CA SER A 73 -36.27 -27.95 -5.64
C SER A 73 -35.64 -27.89 -7.04
N ALA A 74 -36.26 -27.15 -7.97
CA ALA A 74 -35.74 -26.94 -9.32
C ALA A 74 -34.39 -26.18 -9.25
N PHE A 75 -34.37 -25.06 -8.50
CA PHE A 75 -33.18 -24.26 -8.25
C PHE A 75 -32.04 -25.06 -7.59
N LEU A 76 -32.32 -25.89 -6.59
CA LEU A 76 -31.30 -26.74 -5.97
C LEU A 76 -30.75 -27.81 -6.93
N SER A 77 -31.58 -28.30 -7.86
CA SER A 77 -31.16 -29.25 -8.89
C SER A 77 -30.27 -28.57 -9.93
N GLU A 78 -30.60 -27.34 -10.33
CA GLU A 78 -29.78 -26.53 -11.23
C GLU A 78 -28.41 -26.19 -10.62
N LEU A 79 -28.39 -25.87 -9.31
CA LEU A 79 -27.14 -25.66 -8.57
C LEU A 79 -26.31 -26.95 -8.36
N GLY A 80 -26.82 -28.11 -8.76
CA GLY A 80 -26.13 -29.40 -8.60
C GLY A 80 -25.96 -29.81 -7.13
N CYS A 81 -26.99 -29.59 -6.30
CA CYS A 81 -26.91 -29.90 -4.87
C CYS A 81 -26.59 -31.39 -4.62
N PRO A 82 -25.51 -31.72 -3.89
CA PRO A 82 -25.08 -33.10 -3.68
C PRO A 82 -25.91 -33.85 -2.61
N ILE A 83 -26.84 -33.16 -1.94
CA ILE A 83 -27.64 -33.73 -0.86
C ILE A 83 -28.82 -34.48 -1.46
N SER A 84 -28.73 -35.81 -1.51
CA SER A 84 -29.76 -36.70 -2.09
C SER A 84 -31.14 -36.55 -1.42
N ALA A 85 -31.17 -36.21 -0.13
CA ALA A 85 -32.41 -35.94 0.61
C ALA A 85 -33.19 -34.72 0.07
N LEU A 86 -32.52 -33.80 -0.63
CA LEU A 86 -33.10 -32.58 -1.21
C LEU A 86 -33.42 -32.71 -2.70
N THR A 87 -32.86 -33.70 -3.40
CA THR A 87 -32.98 -33.86 -4.85
C THR A 87 -33.75 -35.10 -5.29
N VAL A 88 -33.81 -36.15 -4.47
CA VAL A 88 -34.36 -37.47 -4.86
C VAL A 88 -35.71 -37.81 -4.22
N THR A 89 -36.00 -37.31 -3.02
CA THR A 89 -37.22 -37.65 -2.25
C THR A 89 -38.49 -36.97 -2.82
N SER A 90 -39.70 -37.24 -2.33
CA SER A 90 -40.89 -36.53 -2.84
C SER A 90 -40.91 -35.05 -2.40
N ILE A 91 -41.35 -34.12 -3.26
CA ILE A 91 -41.31 -32.65 -3.00
C ILE A 91 -41.96 -32.31 -1.66
N HIS A 92 -43.08 -32.95 -1.34
CA HIS A 92 -43.83 -32.72 -0.10
C HIS A 92 -43.13 -33.23 1.16
N GLN A 93 -42.15 -34.13 1.06
CA GLN A 93 -41.38 -34.66 2.19
C GLN A 93 -39.99 -34.04 2.32
N ARG A 94 -39.46 -33.42 1.25
CA ARG A 94 -38.11 -32.81 1.19
C ARG A 94 -37.87 -31.76 2.27
N PHE A 95 -38.87 -30.92 2.54
CA PHE A 95 -38.71 -29.73 3.37
C PHE A 95 -39.46 -29.79 4.71
N GLN A 96 -39.90 -30.98 5.14
CA GLN A 96 -40.64 -31.13 6.40
C GLN A 96 -39.73 -31.19 7.64
N SER A 97 -38.51 -31.73 7.51
CA SER A 97 -37.59 -31.87 8.65
C SER A 97 -36.79 -30.59 8.89
N GLU A 98 -36.67 -30.22 10.17
CA GLU A 98 -35.85 -29.09 10.64
C GLU A 98 -34.39 -29.22 10.18
N GLU A 99 -33.83 -30.43 10.28
CA GLU A 99 -32.45 -30.73 9.90
C GLU A 99 -32.20 -30.51 8.40
N VAL A 100 -33.21 -30.81 7.58
CA VAL A 100 -33.11 -30.69 6.12
C VAL A 100 -33.20 -29.22 5.71
N LYS A 101 -34.12 -28.44 6.30
CA LYS A 101 -34.19 -26.98 6.09
C LYS A 101 -32.90 -26.27 6.48
N LEU A 102 -32.28 -26.66 7.60
CA LEU A 102 -30.96 -26.16 8.00
C LEU A 102 -29.85 -26.53 7.02
N SER A 103 -29.91 -27.75 6.47
CA SER A 103 -28.95 -28.21 5.47
C SER A 103 -29.05 -27.41 4.17
N VAL A 104 -30.26 -27.01 3.74
CA VAL A 104 -30.46 -26.11 2.59
C VAL A 104 -29.80 -24.76 2.84
N LEU A 105 -30.06 -24.13 3.99
CA LEU A 105 -29.47 -22.83 4.34
C LEU A 105 -27.94 -22.89 4.37
N GLN A 106 -27.37 -23.94 4.97
CA GLN A 106 -25.92 -24.15 5.00
C GLN A 106 -25.35 -24.35 3.60
N TYR A 107 -26.03 -25.12 2.75
CA TYR A 107 -25.63 -25.33 1.37
C TYR A 107 -25.61 -24.01 0.59
N LEU A 108 -26.71 -23.26 0.57
CA LEU A 108 -26.78 -21.99 -0.16
C LEU A 108 -25.73 -20.99 0.32
N LEU A 109 -25.54 -20.86 1.65
CA LEU A 109 -24.49 -20.01 2.22
C LEU A 109 -23.08 -20.43 1.77
N SER A 110 -22.83 -21.73 1.62
CA SER A 110 -21.55 -22.24 1.13
C SER A 110 -21.31 -21.91 -0.35
N GLN A 111 -22.37 -21.72 -1.14
CA GLN A 111 -22.29 -21.40 -2.58
C GLN A 111 -22.11 -19.91 -2.86
N VAL A 112 -22.55 -19.01 -1.97
CA VAL A 112 -22.44 -17.55 -2.18
C VAL A 112 -20.98 -17.10 -2.37
N LYS A 113 -20.06 -17.57 -1.53
CA LYS A 113 -18.63 -17.19 -1.64
C LYS A 113 -17.99 -17.63 -2.97
N PRO A 114 -18.11 -18.92 -3.37
CA PRO A 114 -17.71 -19.37 -4.71
C PRO A 114 -18.35 -18.57 -5.84
N ALA A 115 -19.66 -18.32 -5.78
CA ALA A 115 -20.39 -17.57 -6.80
C ALA A 115 -19.85 -16.14 -6.97
N ARG A 116 -19.67 -15.40 -5.86
CA ARG A 116 -19.05 -14.06 -5.87
C ARG A 116 -17.64 -14.09 -6.46
N LEU A 117 -16.84 -15.12 -6.15
CA LEU A 117 -15.48 -15.27 -6.68
C LEU A 117 -15.49 -15.55 -8.20
N ILE A 118 -16.41 -16.39 -8.67
CA ILE A 118 -16.58 -16.68 -10.10
C ILE A 118 -17.01 -15.42 -10.85
N ALA A 119 -18.01 -14.70 -10.35
CA ALA A 119 -18.48 -13.44 -10.92
C ALA A 119 -17.35 -12.41 -11.00
N LEU A 120 -16.57 -12.24 -9.92
CA LEU A 120 -15.41 -11.35 -9.89
C LEU A 120 -14.33 -11.77 -10.90
N ARG A 121 -14.09 -13.07 -11.08
CA ARG A 121 -13.16 -13.57 -12.12
C ARG A 121 -13.68 -13.33 -13.53
N LYS A 122 -14.99 -13.44 -13.77
CA LYS A 122 -15.63 -13.09 -15.06
C LYS A 122 -15.46 -11.60 -15.34
N LEU A 123 -15.76 -10.73 -14.37
CA LEU A 123 -15.60 -9.28 -14.50
C LEU A 123 -14.14 -8.89 -14.77
N ARG A 124 -13.19 -9.48 -14.03
CA ARG A 124 -11.76 -9.24 -14.28
C ARG A 124 -11.32 -9.70 -15.66
N ARG A 125 -11.83 -10.84 -16.15
CA ARG A 125 -11.57 -11.30 -17.51
C ARG A 125 -12.18 -10.36 -18.55
N GLN A 126 -13.42 -9.92 -18.37
CA GLN A 126 -14.03 -8.92 -19.25
C GLN A 126 -13.23 -7.62 -19.30
N VAL A 127 -12.75 -7.11 -18.16
CA VAL A 127 -11.88 -5.93 -18.14
C VAL A 127 -10.55 -6.17 -18.86
N ILE A 128 -10.01 -7.39 -18.84
CA ILE A 128 -8.79 -7.74 -19.57
C ILE A 128 -9.09 -7.92 -21.07
N GLU A 129 -10.21 -8.55 -21.43
CA GLU A 129 -10.63 -8.80 -22.80
C GLU A 129 -11.10 -7.51 -23.51
N GLU A 130 -11.76 -6.60 -22.80
CA GLU A 130 -12.14 -5.26 -23.29
C GLU A 130 -10.90 -4.45 -23.68
N ARG A 131 -9.82 -4.53 -22.89
CA ARG A 131 -8.51 -3.93 -23.21
C ARG A 131 -7.82 -4.52 -24.45
N THR A 132 -8.33 -5.62 -24.98
CA THR A 132 -7.74 -6.32 -26.14
C THR A 132 -8.56 -6.19 -27.43
N LYS A 133 -9.71 -5.49 -27.41
CA LYS A 133 -10.52 -5.29 -28.62
C LYS A 133 -9.99 -4.11 -29.47
N PRO A 134 -9.91 -4.26 -30.80
CA PRO A 134 -9.26 -3.29 -31.70
C PRO A 134 -10.00 -1.95 -31.91
N ASN A 135 -11.19 -1.74 -31.33
CA ASN A 135 -11.98 -0.50 -31.46
C ASN A 135 -11.90 0.43 -30.22
N GLU A 136 -10.99 0.16 -29.28
CA GLU A 136 -10.78 0.97 -28.08
C GLU A 136 -9.94 2.25 -28.28
N PRO A 137 -8.94 2.35 -29.19
CA PRO A 137 -8.08 3.52 -29.28
C PRO A 137 -8.87 4.81 -29.51
N LEU A 138 -9.85 4.79 -30.40
CA LEU A 138 -10.77 5.90 -30.66
C LEU A 138 -11.59 6.31 -29.44
N LYS A 139 -12.11 5.35 -28.68
CA LYS A 139 -12.91 5.63 -27.48
C LYS A 139 -12.04 6.21 -26.37
N GLU A 140 -10.83 5.71 -26.20
CA GLU A 140 -9.88 6.24 -25.21
C GLU A 140 -9.39 7.63 -25.60
N MET A 141 -9.03 7.83 -26.88
CA MET A 141 -8.67 9.15 -27.43
C MET A 141 -9.84 10.14 -27.30
N ALA A 142 -11.07 9.73 -27.60
CA ALA A 142 -12.25 10.57 -27.43
C ALA A 142 -12.48 10.96 -25.96
N LYS A 143 -12.27 10.05 -25.00
CA LYS A 143 -12.31 10.39 -23.56
C LYS A 143 -11.25 11.43 -23.20
N THR A 144 -10.03 11.34 -23.76
CA THR A 144 -8.99 12.35 -23.53
C THR A 144 -9.31 13.70 -24.16
N LEU A 145 -10.04 13.73 -25.28
CA LEU A 145 -10.53 14.98 -25.87
C LEU A 145 -11.60 15.64 -25.00
N VAL A 146 -12.53 14.84 -24.46
CA VAL A 146 -13.55 15.33 -23.53
C VAL A 146 -12.92 15.92 -22.27
N SER A 147 -11.86 15.31 -21.71
CA SER A 147 -11.16 15.87 -20.55
C SER A 147 -10.39 17.16 -20.85
N MET A 148 -10.08 17.42 -22.13
CA MET A 148 -9.52 18.70 -22.62
C MET A 148 -10.62 19.71 -23.01
N ASN A 149 -11.90 19.45 -22.68
CA ASN A 149 -13.07 20.24 -23.07
C ASN A 149 -13.30 20.34 -24.59
N VAL A 150 -12.83 19.36 -25.36
CA VAL A 150 -13.06 19.28 -26.81
C VAL A 150 -14.25 18.35 -27.07
N GLN A 151 -15.21 18.81 -27.87
CA GLN A 151 -16.40 18.03 -28.19
C GLN A 151 -16.04 16.87 -29.16
N PRO A 152 -16.39 15.61 -28.84
CA PRO A 152 -16.01 14.43 -29.63
C PRO A 152 -16.71 14.34 -31.00
N ASN A 153 -17.68 15.23 -31.26
CA ASN A 153 -18.51 15.31 -32.46
C ASN A 153 -17.70 15.59 -33.74
N GLN A 154 -16.44 16.00 -33.60
CA GLN A 154 -15.53 16.33 -34.71
C GLN A 154 -14.67 15.15 -35.16
N VAL A 155 -14.84 13.97 -34.58
CA VAL A 155 -13.95 12.82 -34.81
C VAL A 155 -14.62 11.82 -35.75
N SER A 156 -14.11 11.71 -36.98
CA SER A 156 -14.54 10.70 -37.95
C SER A 156 -13.59 9.49 -38.02
N ASP A 157 -12.29 9.68 -37.75
CA ASP A 157 -11.26 8.63 -37.80
C ASP A 157 -10.17 8.82 -36.71
N GLU A 158 -9.31 7.81 -36.52
CA GLU A 158 -8.21 7.82 -35.55
C GLU A 158 -7.22 8.96 -35.81
N ASN A 159 -6.93 9.23 -37.08
CA ASN A 159 -5.95 10.23 -37.47
C ASN A 159 -6.45 11.67 -37.21
N ALA A 160 -7.72 11.97 -37.45
CA ALA A 160 -8.33 13.25 -37.08
C ALA A 160 -8.31 13.43 -35.57
N CYS A 161 -8.62 12.38 -34.82
CA CYS A 161 -8.55 12.37 -33.35
C CYS A 161 -7.14 12.75 -32.85
N LEU A 162 -6.11 12.11 -33.40
CA LEU A 162 -4.71 12.38 -33.06
C LEU A 162 -4.26 13.79 -33.47
N ASN A 163 -4.72 14.29 -34.62
CA ASN A 163 -4.40 15.64 -35.09
C ASN A 163 -5.03 16.72 -34.20
N ILE A 164 -6.30 16.53 -33.80
CA ILE A 164 -6.99 17.43 -32.86
C ILE A 164 -6.25 17.42 -31.52
N LEU A 165 -5.96 16.24 -30.97
CA LEU A 165 -5.19 16.09 -29.72
C LEU A 165 -3.84 16.81 -29.80
N LYS A 166 -3.09 16.60 -30.89
CA LYS A 166 -1.80 17.26 -31.10
C LYS A 166 -1.94 18.78 -31.13
N SER A 167 -2.97 19.31 -31.77
CA SER A 167 -3.19 20.76 -31.86
C SER A 167 -3.53 21.38 -30.49
N GLU A 168 -4.40 20.74 -29.70
CA GLU A 168 -4.81 21.21 -28.37
C GLU A 168 -3.71 21.07 -27.33
N LEU A 169 -2.95 19.96 -27.40
CA LEU A 169 -1.73 19.81 -26.60
C LEU A 169 -0.71 20.89 -26.95
N THR A 170 -0.52 21.21 -28.23
CA THR A 170 0.42 22.27 -28.64
C THR A 170 -0.02 23.65 -28.11
N LYS A 171 -1.32 23.99 -28.18
CA LYS A 171 -1.86 25.22 -27.57
C LYS A 171 -1.59 25.26 -26.06
N SER A 172 -1.88 24.15 -25.38
CA SER A 172 -1.64 24.00 -23.95
C SER A 172 -0.16 24.17 -23.61
N PHE A 173 0.75 23.51 -24.33
CA PHE A 173 2.20 23.65 -24.15
C PHE A 173 2.71 25.06 -24.46
N ASN A 174 2.08 25.77 -25.40
CA ASN A 174 2.42 27.15 -25.70
C ASN A 174 2.01 28.12 -24.58
N SER A 175 0.95 27.80 -23.83
CA SER A 175 0.48 28.61 -22.70
C SER A 175 1.29 28.45 -21.41
N LEU A 176 2.11 27.39 -21.32
CA LEU A 176 2.93 27.11 -20.13
C LEU A 176 4.17 28.01 -20.06
N VAL A 177 4.44 28.55 -18.88
CA VAL A 177 5.62 29.39 -18.59
C VAL A 177 6.94 28.63 -18.80
N ARG A 178 6.96 27.34 -18.44
CA ARG A 178 8.09 26.44 -18.67
C ARG A 178 7.57 25.16 -19.30
N ARG A 179 8.11 24.80 -20.46
CA ARG A 179 7.76 23.54 -21.11
C ARG A 179 8.44 22.37 -20.42
N PRO A 180 7.75 21.24 -20.24
CA PRO A 180 8.39 20.01 -19.83
C PRO A 180 9.39 19.57 -20.90
N ASN A 181 10.61 19.24 -20.47
CA ASN A 181 11.64 18.69 -21.34
C ASN A 181 11.67 17.17 -21.14
N PRO A 182 11.22 16.36 -22.13
CA PRO A 182 11.23 14.92 -21.99
C PRO A 182 12.65 14.38 -21.96
N ILE A 183 12.89 13.35 -21.14
CA ILE A 183 14.21 12.70 -21.02
C ILE A 183 14.60 12.02 -22.33
N PHE A 184 13.61 11.50 -23.08
CA PHE A 184 13.83 10.77 -24.31
C PHE A 184 13.15 11.46 -25.49
N ASN A 185 13.96 11.84 -26.50
CA ASN A 185 13.51 12.49 -27.74
C ASN A 185 13.72 11.62 -28.99
N GLY A 186 14.13 10.36 -28.81
CA GLY A 186 14.43 9.46 -29.92
C GLY A 186 13.19 8.81 -30.53
N LYS A 187 13.40 8.03 -31.60
CA LYS A 187 12.40 7.11 -32.15
C LYS A 187 12.83 5.69 -31.83
N PHE A 188 11.85 4.84 -31.51
CA PHE A 188 12.08 3.41 -31.30
C PHE A 188 11.73 2.62 -32.55
N ASN A 189 12.52 1.60 -32.86
CA ASN A 189 12.13 0.55 -33.81
C ASN A 189 11.34 -0.57 -33.10
N ASP A 190 10.73 -1.48 -33.86
CA ASP A 190 9.86 -2.54 -33.29
C ASP A 190 10.59 -3.48 -32.32
N LYS A 191 11.86 -3.78 -32.59
CA LYS A 191 12.70 -4.57 -31.67
C LYS A 191 12.93 -3.83 -30.36
N GLN A 192 13.20 -2.54 -30.40
CA GLN A 192 13.41 -1.69 -29.24
C GLN A 192 12.12 -1.50 -28.43
N TRP A 193 10.96 -1.36 -29.08
CA TRP A 193 9.66 -1.36 -28.40
C TRP A 193 9.41 -2.64 -27.63
N SER A 194 9.78 -3.78 -28.21
CA SER A 194 9.65 -5.09 -27.55
C SER A 194 10.60 -5.20 -26.34
N GLN A 195 11.85 -4.73 -26.48
CA GLN A 195 12.81 -4.67 -25.37
C GLN A 195 12.34 -3.71 -24.26
N LEU A 196 11.80 -2.55 -24.61
CA LEU A 196 11.29 -1.56 -23.66
C LEU A 196 10.14 -2.12 -22.83
N ASN A 197 9.20 -2.83 -23.48
CA ASN A 197 8.13 -3.55 -22.81
C ASN A 197 8.68 -4.56 -21.80
N ASN A 198 9.67 -5.37 -22.20
CA ASN A 198 10.30 -6.34 -21.31
C ASN A 198 10.96 -5.66 -20.10
N PHE A 199 11.68 -4.56 -20.31
CA PHE A 199 12.28 -3.81 -19.20
C PHE A 199 11.23 -3.19 -18.27
N ALA A 200 10.17 -2.60 -18.81
CA ALA A 200 9.08 -2.03 -18.03
C ALA A 200 8.40 -3.10 -17.15
N GLN A 201 8.14 -4.28 -17.71
CA GLN A 201 7.56 -5.40 -16.96
C GLN A 201 8.51 -5.90 -15.87
N MET A 202 9.80 -6.08 -16.20
CA MET A 202 10.81 -6.54 -15.25
C MET A 202 10.96 -5.57 -14.07
N LEU A 203 11.08 -4.27 -14.35
CA LEU A 203 11.19 -3.22 -13.33
C LEU A 203 9.91 -3.11 -12.49
N THR A 204 8.74 -3.18 -13.11
CA THR A 204 7.46 -3.17 -12.40
C THR A 204 7.38 -4.33 -11.40
N LYS A 205 7.84 -5.52 -11.79
CA LYS A 205 7.88 -6.69 -10.91
C LYS A 205 8.86 -6.48 -9.75
N ASP A 206 10.08 -6.00 -10.04
CA ASP A 206 11.10 -5.73 -9.03
C ASP A 206 10.62 -4.67 -8.02
N TYR A 207 10.08 -3.54 -8.49
CA TYR A 207 9.56 -2.48 -7.62
C TYR A 207 8.38 -2.95 -6.77
N LYS A 208 7.49 -3.79 -7.31
CA LYS A 208 6.40 -4.40 -6.53
C LYS A 208 6.95 -5.24 -5.39
N ILE A 209 7.93 -6.11 -5.66
CA ILE A 209 8.56 -6.95 -4.63
C ILE A 209 9.25 -6.08 -3.57
N ARG A 210 9.95 -5.01 -3.99
CA ARG A 210 10.60 -4.08 -3.06
C ARG A 210 9.59 -3.34 -2.19
N LEU A 211 8.45 -2.93 -2.74
CA LEU A 211 7.38 -2.32 -1.97
C LEU A 211 6.83 -3.31 -0.93
N GLU A 212 6.51 -4.54 -1.33
CA GLU A 212 6.02 -5.58 -0.42
C GLU A 212 7.03 -5.88 0.71
N MET A 213 8.32 -5.93 0.38
CA MET A 213 9.40 -6.12 1.35
C MET A 213 9.52 -4.93 2.31
N LEU A 214 9.47 -3.69 1.82
CA LEU A 214 9.53 -2.49 2.66
C LEU A 214 8.31 -2.40 3.59
N LEU A 215 7.12 -2.74 3.07
CA LEU A 215 5.89 -2.80 3.84
C LEU A 215 5.96 -3.87 4.92
N LYS A 216 6.47 -5.07 4.60
CA LYS A 216 6.66 -6.13 5.60
C LYS A 216 7.71 -5.74 6.64
N ARG A 217 8.78 -5.06 6.26
CA ARG A 217 9.77 -4.52 7.20
C ARG A 217 9.13 -3.50 8.14
N LEU A 218 8.26 -2.64 7.63
CA LEU A 218 7.51 -1.69 8.44
C LEU A 218 6.62 -2.43 9.45
N ASP A 219 5.89 -3.46 9.01
CA ASP A 219 5.04 -4.29 9.87
C ASP A 219 5.86 -4.92 11.01
N VAL A 220 6.98 -5.60 10.67
CA VAL A 220 7.87 -6.24 11.66
C VAL A 220 8.52 -5.22 12.59
N THR A 221 8.80 -4.00 12.10
CA THR A 221 9.36 -2.93 12.95
C THR A 221 8.33 -2.49 13.99
N VAL A 222 7.07 -2.33 13.61
CA VAL A 222 5.99 -1.97 14.55
C VAL A 222 5.74 -3.13 15.53
N GLU A 223 5.70 -4.37 15.05
CA GLU A 223 5.60 -5.57 15.90
C GLU A 223 6.74 -5.63 16.93
N SER A 224 7.97 -5.27 16.56
CA SER A 224 9.11 -5.29 17.48
C SER A 224 8.96 -4.31 18.66
N PHE A 225 8.28 -3.18 18.45
CA PHE A 225 7.99 -2.23 19.54
C PHE A 225 6.97 -2.78 20.54
N LEU A 226 6.13 -3.73 20.11
CA LEU A 226 5.12 -4.38 20.94
C LEU A 226 5.67 -5.57 21.73
N TRP A 227 6.97 -5.87 21.64
CA TRP A 227 7.57 -7.01 22.32
C TRP A 227 7.73 -6.81 23.84
N SER A 228 7.64 -5.57 24.33
CA SER A 228 7.62 -5.29 25.77
C SER A 228 6.20 -5.40 26.34
N ASP A 229 6.06 -5.97 27.55
CA ASP A 229 4.75 -6.13 28.21
C ASP A 229 3.97 -4.82 28.32
N LYS A 230 4.67 -3.71 28.59
CA LYS A 230 4.08 -2.37 28.67
C LYS A 230 3.52 -1.90 27.33
N ALA A 231 4.24 -2.13 26.23
CA ALA A 231 3.79 -1.73 24.90
C ALA A 231 2.66 -2.64 24.39
N HIS A 232 2.72 -3.94 24.71
CA HIS A 232 1.70 -4.91 24.33
C HIS A 232 0.31 -4.57 24.92
N GLN A 233 0.26 -4.00 26.13
CA GLN A 233 -0.99 -3.51 26.73
C GLN A 233 -1.67 -2.41 25.89
N HIS A 234 -0.90 -1.67 25.09
CA HIS A 234 -1.38 -0.58 24.23
C HIS A 234 -1.46 -0.97 22.74
N GLU A 235 -1.29 -2.25 22.39
CA GLU A 235 -1.29 -2.74 21.00
C GLU A 235 -2.49 -2.23 20.19
N ARG A 236 -3.70 -2.33 20.75
CA ARG A 236 -4.93 -1.90 20.05
C ARG A 236 -4.90 -0.41 19.67
N GLN A 237 -4.32 0.44 20.53
CA GLN A 237 -4.21 1.87 20.26
C GLN A 237 -3.19 2.15 19.16
N VAL A 238 -2.06 1.45 19.19
CA VAL A 238 -1.01 1.55 18.16
C VAL A 238 -1.54 1.10 16.80
N MET A 239 -2.16 -0.08 16.74
CA MET A 239 -2.69 -0.65 15.49
C MET A 239 -3.82 0.20 14.90
N LYS A 240 -4.65 0.83 15.74
CA LYS A 240 -5.70 1.76 15.28
C LYS A 240 -5.13 2.95 14.49
N ILE A 241 -3.94 3.43 14.86
CA ILE A 241 -3.27 4.54 14.17
C ILE A 241 -2.46 4.03 12.98
N PHE A 242 -1.78 2.89 13.14
CA PHE A 242 -0.87 2.34 12.14
C PHE A 242 -1.59 1.78 10.91
N LEU A 243 -2.65 0.98 11.09
CA LEU A 243 -3.29 0.23 10.01
C LEU A 243 -3.83 1.12 8.87
N PRO A 244 -4.50 2.26 9.11
CA PRO A 244 -4.97 3.14 8.03
C PRO A 244 -3.82 3.67 7.16
N GLY A 245 -2.73 4.12 7.78
CA GLY A 245 -1.54 4.58 7.06
C GLY A 245 -0.82 3.44 6.33
N ARG A 246 -0.82 2.25 6.93
CA ARG A 246 -0.25 1.06 6.31
C ARG A 246 -1.02 0.59 5.06
N GLN A 247 -2.35 0.74 5.08
CA GLN A 247 -3.21 0.41 3.93
C GLN A 247 -3.05 1.44 2.80
N SER A 248 -2.94 2.73 3.11
CA SER A 248 -2.73 3.76 2.09
C SER A 248 -1.39 3.58 1.35
N LEU A 249 -0.34 3.16 2.05
CA LEU A 249 0.97 2.84 1.46
C LEU A 249 0.97 1.58 0.59
N ALA A 250 -0.04 0.71 0.72
CA ALA A 250 -0.15 -0.50 -0.10
C ALA A 250 -0.67 -0.20 -1.53
N GLY A 251 -1.10 1.03 -1.81
CA GLY A 251 -1.56 1.46 -3.11
C GLY A 251 -0.44 1.47 -4.15
N TRP A 252 -0.20 0.34 -4.81
CA TRP A 252 0.72 0.24 -5.93
C TRP A 252 0.01 0.48 -7.27
N LYS A 253 0.55 1.37 -8.09
CA LYS A 253 0.17 1.50 -9.50
C LYS A 253 1.37 1.11 -10.35
N PRO A 254 1.25 0.09 -11.24
CA PRO A 254 2.34 -0.29 -12.13
C PRO A 254 2.70 0.87 -13.04
N ILE A 255 4.00 1.03 -13.31
CA ILE A 255 4.51 2.07 -14.21
C ILE A 255 4.31 1.56 -15.63
N GLY A 256 3.47 2.25 -16.39
CA GLY A 256 3.26 1.99 -17.80
C GLY A 256 4.30 2.66 -18.70
N ILE A 257 4.35 2.26 -19.96
CA ILE A 257 5.25 2.85 -20.96
C ILE A 257 4.89 4.31 -21.23
N ASP A 258 3.60 4.64 -21.19
CA ASP A 258 3.07 5.99 -21.28
C ASP A 258 3.75 6.94 -20.27
N GLN A 259 3.88 6.50 -19.01
CA GLN A 259 4.54 7.28 -17.95
C GLN A 259 6.05 7.38 -18.17
N LEU A 260 6.68 6.34 -18.73
CA LEU A 260 8.10 6.34 -19.05
C LEU A 260 8.42 7.31 -20.21
N LEU A 261 7.56 7.36 -21.23
CA LEU A 261 7.69 8.29 -22.36
C LEU A 261 7.37 9.73 -21.95
N GLY A 262 6.43 9.91 -21.03
CA GLY A 262 6.10 11.21 -20.43
C GLY A 262 7.09 11.69 -19.36
N ALA A 263 8.18 10.95 -19.10
CA ALA A 263 9.17 11.29 -18.09
C ALA A 263 9.97 12.54 -18.49
N ASN A 264 10.02 13.53 -17.60
CA ASN A 264 10.70 14.80 -17.81
C ASN A 264 12.00 14.91 -17.02
N GLU A 265 12.90 15.79 -17.46
CA GLU A 265 14.19 16.06 -16.80
C GLU A 265 14.07 16.43 -15.31
N ASP A 266 12.93 16.97 -14.88
CA ASP A 266 12.69 17.26 -13.47
C ASP A 266 12.79 16.00 -12.59
N LEU A 267 12.56 14.80 -13.14
CA LEU A 267 12.78 13.52 -12.43
C LEU A 267 14.26 13.20 -12.18
N LEU A 268 15.18 13.82 -12.94
CA LEU A 268 16.62 13.67 -12.73
C LEU A 268 17.10 14.51 -11.53
N VAL A 269 16.27 15.44 -11.05
CA VAL A 269 16.58 16.26 -9.88
C VAL A 269 16.30 15.44 -8.61
N ILE A 270 17.33 14.73 -8.16
CA ILE A 270 17.27 13.96 -6.90
C ILE A 270 17.52 14.91 -5.72
N GLU A 271 16.45 15.27 -5.01
CA GLU A 271 16.57 15.96 -3.73
C GLU A 271 17.11 15.01 -2.66
N LYS A 272 18.14 15.44 -1.92
CA LYS A 272 18.63 14.67 -0.77
C LYS A 272 17.53 14.56 0.29
N ALA A 273 17.36 13.38 0.86
CA ALA A 273 16.44 13.14 1.98
C ALA A 273 16.77 14.02 3.21
N SER A 274 18.04 14.43 3.35
CA SER A 274 18.49 15.35 4.39
C SER A 274 18.22 16.83 4.08
N SER A 275 17.65 17.16 2.91
CA SER A 275 17.36 18.53 2.53
C SER A 275 16.35 19.18 3.47
N VAL A 276 16.48 20.50 3.64
CA VAL A 276 15.60 21.31 4.49
C VAL A 276 14.13 21.15 4.10
N ARG A 277 13.85 21.08 2.80
CA ARG A 277 12.51 20.90 2.24
C ARG A 277 11.87 19.57 2.68
N GLN A 278 12.60 18.47 2.54
CA GLN A 278 12.12 17.14 2.93
C GLN A 278 11.99 17.03 4.46
N ARG A 279 12.95 17.59 5.22
CA ARG A 279 12.89 17.59 6.69
C ARG A 279 11.79 18.46 7.29
N ALA A 280 11.28 19.46 6.55
CA ALA A 280 10.20 20.30 7.02
C ALA A 280 8.92 19.49 7.32
N GLY A 281 8.65 18.45 6.54
CA GLY A 281 7.50 17.55 6.72
C GLY A 281 7.72 16.45 7.77
N THR A 282 8.96 16.17 8.15
CA THR A 282 9.30 15.12 9.13
C THR A 282 9.60 15.67 10.53
N LYS A 283 9.18 16.91 10.83
CA LYS A 283 9.34 17.50 12.16
C LYS A 283 8.51 16.69 13.15
N SER A 284 9.13 16.22 14.23
CA SER A 284 8.44 15.57 15.34
C SER A 284 8.90 16.18 16.66
N LYS A 285 8.18 15.88 17.76
CA LYS A 285 8.60 16.28 19.11
C LYS A 285 9.99 15.74 19.50
N ILE A 286 10.42 14.66 18.84
CA ILE A 286 11.71 13.99 19.09
C ILE A 286 12.80 14.56 18.17
N SER A 287 12.44 14.91 16.92
CA SER A 287 13.34 15.48 15.93
C SER A 287 12.90 16.90 15.58
N GLU A 288 13.06 17.81 16.54
CA GLU A 288 12.64 19.21 16.39
C GLU A 288 13.65 20.05 15.56
N PHE A 289 14.94 19.71 15.62
CA PHE A 289 15.99 20.51 15.00
C PHE A 289 15.94 20.50 13.46
N LYS A 290 15.70 21.68 12.89
CA LYS A 290 15.95 21.97 11.48
C LYS A 290 17.45 22.18 11.30
N LEU A 291 18.08 21.41 10.42
CA LEU A 291 19.39 21.81 9.90
C LEU A 291 19.16 23.06 9.06
N GLU A 292 19.77 24.18 9.46
CA GLU A 292 19.80 25.37 8.64
C GLU A 292 20.52 25.09 7.30
N LYS A 293 20.28 25.95 6.31
CA LYS A 293 20.87 25.80 4.95
C LYS A 293 22.40 25.76 4.98
N ILE A 294 22.98 26.32 6.05
CA ILE A 294 24.39 26.26 6.42
C ILE A 294 24.43 25.49 7.74
N PRO A 295 25.14 24.36 7.85
CA PRO A 295 25.33 23.71 9.14
C PRO A 295 25.92 24.73 10.10
N ALA A 296 25.32 24.90 11.29
CA ALA A 296 25.90 25.72 12.33
C ALA A 296 27.36 25.29 12.52
N ASP A 297 28.27 26.24 12.43
CA ASP A 297 29.71 26.04 12.60
C ASP A 297 29.90 25.34 13.95
N ARG A 298 30.29 24.06 13.92
CA ARG A 298 30.34 23.20 15.13
C ARG A 298 31.49 23.57 16.07
N GLY A 299 32.10 24.74 15.89
CA GLY A 299 33.26 25.20 16.64
C GLY A 299 34.49 24.35 16.34
N GLY A 300 35.67 24.92 16.60
CA GLY A 300 36.95 24.23 16.39
C GLY A 300 37.78 24.74 15.22
N ARG A 301 37.45 25.90 14.64
CA ARG A 301 38.49 26.65 13.92
C ARG A 301 39.58 26.98 14.93
N THR A 302 40.79 26.48 14.70
CA THR A 302 41.98 26.69 15.54
C THR A 302 42.20 28.16 15.88
N ASP A 303 41.80 29.03 14.97
CA ASP A 303 41.98 30.48 15.02
C ASP A 303 41.03 31.18 16.01
N ASN A 304 39.94 30.49 16.42
CA ASN A 304 38.93 30.99 17.35
C ASN A 304 39.02 30.34 18.74
N ILE A 305 40.02 29.48 18.97
CA ILE A 305 40.24 28.85 20.27
C ILE A 305 40.97 29.86 21.15
N ILE A 306 40.27 30.37 22.17
CA ILE A 306 40.91 31.16 23.23
C ILE A 306 41.86 30.20 23.95
N PRO A 307 43.18 30.47 24.00
CA PRO A 307 44.09 29.63 24.75
C PRO A 307 43.63 29.58 26.21
N PRO A 308 43.71 28.41 26.87
CA PRO A 308 43.35 28.31 28.27
C PRO A 308 44.12 29.38 29.05
N ALA A 309 43.42 30.07 29.95
CA ALA A 309 44.02 31.11 30.78
C ALA A 309 45.28 30.52 31.44
N GLN A 310 46.42 31.21 31.30
CA GLN A 310 47.63 30.80 31.98
C GLN A 310 47.32 30.68 33.47
N GLU A 311 47.54 29.50 34.04
CA GLU A 311 47.33 29.24 35.46
C GLU A 311 48.26 30.16 36.26
N THR A 312 47.75 31.30 36.72
CA THR A 312 48.51 32.19 37.62
C THR A 312 48.40 31.67 39.04
N SER A 313 48.91 30.47 39.31
CA SER A 313 49.27 30.11 40.68
C SER A 313 50.65 30.70 40.99
N LYS A 314 50.66 31.96 41.45
CA LYS A 314 51.88 32.62 41.95
C LYS A 314 52.57 31.84 43.09
N SER A 315 51.87 30.86 43.67
CA SER A 315 52.37 29.93 44.69
C SER A 315 53.36 28.87 44.16
N GLN A 316 53.44 28.63 42.84
CA GLN A 316 54.39 27.65 42.28
C GLN A 316 55.79 28.24 42.00
N TYR A 317 55.93 29.56 41.95
CA TYR A 317 57.20 30.24 41.66
C TYR A 317 57.92 30.79 42.89
N GLN A 318 57.29 30.82 44.07
CA GLN A 318 57.94 31.36 45.29
C GLN A 318 58.74 30.35 46.12
N ASN A 319 58.75 29.06 45.77
CA ASN A 319 59.43 28.03 46.57
C ASN A 319 60.59 27.32 45.85
N LYS A 320 61.15 27.88 44.78
CA LYS A 320 62.35 27.31 44.13
C LYS A 320 63.68 27.80 44.68
N ASP A 321 63.69 28.86 45.47
CA ASP A 321 64.91 29.38 46.09
C ASP A 321 64.83 29.34 47.62
N ARG A 322 64.86 28.14 48.22
CA ARG A 322 65.49 27.85 49.52
C ARG A 322 65.26 26.42 50.00
N ARG A 323 66.40 25.74 50.19
CA ARG A 323 66.69 24.61 51.10
C ARG A 323 66.50 23.20 50.53
N GLY A 324 67.60 22.45 50.66
CA GLY A 324 67.81 21.10 50.15
C GLY A 324 67.01 19.98 50.84
N PRO A 325 67.40 18.72 50.60
CA PRO A 325 66.48 17.59 50.61
C PRO A 325 66.21 17.06 52.01
N PRO A 326 64.99 16.55 52.25
CA PRO A 326 64.87 15.36 53.08
C PRO A 326 64.13 14.22 52.40
N LYS A 327 64.69 13.03 52.64
CA LYS A 327 64.20 11.70 52.36
C LYS A 327 62.75 11.45 52.82
N GLY A 328 62.05 10.61 52.06
CA GLY A 328 61.15 9.60 52.62
C GLY A 328 59.66 9.79 52.34
N GLY A 329 59.05 8.80 51.67
CA GLY A 329 57.59 8.63 51.64
C GLY A 329 57.02 8.16 50.31
N LYS A 330 57.07 6.84 50.07
CA LYS A 330 56.37 6.16 48.97
C LYS A 330 54.86 6.30 49.16
N PHE A 331 54.14 6.85 48.17
CA PHE A 331 52.77 6.45 47.86
C PHE A 331 52.53 6.52 46.34
N HIS A 332 52.12 5.36 45.79
CA HIS A 332 51.80 5.13 44.39
C HIS A 332 50.47 5.80 43.98
N LYS A 333 50.50 6.61 42.91
CA LYS A 333 49.39 6.81 41.97
C LYS A 333 49.99 7.09 40.58
N GLN A 334 50.32 6.02 39.86
CA GLN A 334 50.68 6.08 38.45
C GLN A 334 49.80 5.08 37.72
N HIS A 335 48.73 5.54 37.04
CA HIS A 335 48.18 4.85 35.87
C HIS A 335 47.14 5.67 35.06
N GLU A 336 47.28 7.00 34.91
CA GLU A 336 46.35 7.78 34.06
C GLU A 336 47.02 8.75 33.07
N GLN A 337 48.30 9.09 33.21
CA GLN A 337 48.98 10.06 32.32
C GLN A 337 49.64 9.44 31.07
N GLY A 338 49.63 8.10 30.94
CA GLY A 338 50.21 7.41 29.79
C GLY A 338 49.30 7.38 28.56
N LEU A 339 47.99 7.19 28.76
CA LEU A 339 47.00 7.01 27.70
C LEU A 339 46.72 8.31 26.93
N GLU A 340 46.60 9.46 27.61
CA GLU A 340 46.38 10.75 26.93
C GLU A 340 47.54 11.16 26.01
N ASN A 341 48.77 10.83 26.39
CA ASN A 341 49.96 11.13 25.60
C ASN A 341 50.12 10.17 24.40
N GLN A 342 49.56 8.96 24.49
CA GLN A 342 49.54 7.99 23.40
C GLN A 342 48.48 8.36 22.35
N VAL A 343 47.28 8.75 22.81
CA VAL A 343 46.18 9.21 21.94
C VAL A 343 46.57 10.50 21.20
N LYS A 344 47.24 11.46 21.87
CA LYS A 344 47.72 12.69 21.21
C LYS A 344 48.76 12.44 20.11
N LYS A 345 49.59 11.40 20.22
CA LYS A 345 50.55 11.03 19.18
C LYS A 345 49.89 10.33 17.97
N GLU A 346 48.84 9.53 18.19
CA GLU A 346 48.09 8.88 17.11
C GLU A 346 47.26 9.87 16.27
N TYR A 347 46.75 10.95 16.87
CA TYR A 347 46.06 12.01 16.12
C TYR A 347 47.03 12.82 15.24
N GLN A 348 48.25 13.09 15.71
CA GLN A 348 49.24 13.86 14.95
C GLN A 348 49.89 13.10 13.80
N THR A 349 49.95 11.76 13.85
CA THR A 349 50.48 10.94 12.76
C THR A 349 49.48 10.73 11.62
N ASN A 350 48.17 10.74 11.90
CA ASN A 350 47.14 10.54 10.88
C ASN A 350 46.90 11.77 9.97
N GLU A 351 47.23 12.99 10.41
CA GLU A 351 47.03 14.20 9.58
C GLU A 351 48.12 14.42 8.51
N ARG A 352 49.21 13.65 8.52
CA ARG A 352 50.30 13.78 7.53
C ARG A 352 50.18 12.88 6.29
N GLY A 353 49.09 12.11 6.16
CA GLY A 353 48.95 11.12 5.09
C GLY A 353 47.61 11.16 4.36
N LYS A 354 47.48 12.04 3.35
CA LYS A 354 46.85 11.83 2.02
C LYS A 354 46.39 13.15 1.38
N SER A 355 47.36 13.87 0.82
CA SER A 355 47.14 14.81 -0.28
C SER A 355 47.03 14.01 -1.58
N TYR A 356 45.86 13.94 -2.22
CA TYR A 356 45.74 13.71 -3.67
C TYR A 356 44.43 14.32 -4.23
N GLY A 357 44.58 15.34 -5.08
CA GLY A 357 43.81 15.44 -6.33
C GLY A 357 42.54 16.30 -6.35
N LYS A 358 42.70 17.63 -6.40
CA LYS A 358 41.73 18.51 -7.08
C LYS A 358 41.70 18.12 -8.57
N LYS A 359 40.60 17.56 -9.07
CA LYS A 359 40.33 17.49 -10.51
C LYS A 359 39.51 18.71 -10.94
N THR A 360 40.14 19.49 -11.81
CA THR A 360 39.62 20.63 -12.55
C THR A 360 38.51 20.20 -13.52
N PHE A 361 37.36 20.84 -13.46
CA PHE A 361 36.37 20.83 -14.54
C PHE A 361 36.83 21.79 -15.65
N TYR A 362 36.96 21.28 -16.87
CA TYR A 362 37.22 22.08 -18.06
C TYR A 362 36.01 22.98 -18.37
N LYS A 363 36.27 24.27 -18.55
CA LYS A 363 35.43 25.20 -19.31
C LYS A 363 35.55 24.84 -20.79
N SER A 364 34.43 24.67 -21.50
CA SER A 364 34.43 24.82 -22.97
C SER A 364 34.15 26.28 -23.30
N ASN A 365 35.10 26.92 -23.97
CA ASN A 365 34.83 28.09 -24.81
C ASN A 365 34.75 27.62 -26.26
N ASN A 366 33.57 27.81 -26.84
CA ASN A 366 33.24 28.17 -28.23
C ASN A 366 31.89 27.59 -28.61
#